data_AF-A0AAN9DLQ6-F1
#
_entry.id   AF-A0AAN9DLQ6-F1
#
_cell.length_a   1.000
_cell.length_b   1.000
_cell.length_c   1.000
_cell.angle_alpha   90.00
_cell.angle_beta   90.00
_cell.angle_gamma   90.00
#
_symmetry.space_group_name_H-M   'P 1'
#
loop_
_entity.id
_entity.type
_entity.pdbx_description
1 polymer ?
#
loop_
_entity_poly.entity_id
_entity_poly.type
_entity_poly.pdbx_seq_one_letter_code
_entity_poly.pdbx_strand_id
1 'polypeptide(L)'
;MLMSRTLISERVDIGTRASLFRVQFLLFINSLLLLGSLYIWKRVGRRLCGTRGAPSVPQRCWRLLVLIFLTLVHGSYLCMFFLVDTEPHWFSILSFSCLGIYVILLFFLFVFGCLNRLRRLLSRRRGEEDAVPSTSASQTVLALIVTAILAVYGLVNAAQPPRVIEVEIPVEKLPESLNGLRLVLLSDIHLGPTVGRSKLQRIVTMVNELNPDVVVIVGDLTDSQVTRLRSAAEPLGQMRARLGSYFATGNHDYYTADVESWFELLRSMGIESLHNSNVKVFRPERTQDWICLAGIDDLEARMLRYPGHGMDVEKALSGCSAENPIILLAHQPHAAKQALQQRPDISLVLSGHTHAGQLFPLTILAFLMNPFFCGLYRVSEHTLVYVTSGTGYYGIPMRIASRSEITNILLKSA
;
A
#
# COMPACT_ATOMS: atom_id res chain seq x y z
N MET A 1 -2.39 4.58 -25.08
CA MET A 1 -1.44 5.70 -25.23
C MET A 1 -0.04 5.10 -25.34
N LEU A 2 0.27 4.61 -26.55
CA LEU A 2 1.40 3.73 -26.90
C LEU A 2 2.23 4.43 -28.00
N MET A 3 2.62 5.69 -27.78
CA MET A 3 3.52 6.38 -28.71
C MET A 3 4.97 6.17 -28.27
N SER A 4 5.70 5.42 -29.09
CA SER A 4 7.17 5.37 -29.21
C SER A 4 7.98 5.25 -27.91
N ARG A 5 7.92 4.08 -27.24
CA ARG A 5 8.82 3.71 -26.15
C ARG A 5 10.16 3.10 -26.61
N THR A 6 10.42 2.99 -27.91
CA THR A 6 11.53 2.19 -28.46
C THR A 6 12.75 3.00 -28.90
N LEU A 7 12.62 4.27 -29.29
CA LEU A 7 13.76 5.05 -29.80
C LEU A 7 14.35 6.06 -28.80
N ILE A 8 13.58 6.51 -27.81
CA ILE A 8 14.04 7.47 -26.79
C ILE A 8 14.55 6.75 -25.54
N SER A 9 14.10 5.52 -25.24
CA SER A 9 14.36 4.88 -23.95
C SER A 9 15.81 4.44 -23.72
N GLU A 10 16.60 4.30 -24.78
CA GLU A 10 18.02 3.88 -24.68
C GLU A 10 18.99 5.05 -24.52
N ARG A 11 18.56 6.30 -24.81
CA ARG A 11 19.43 7.49 -24.76
C ARG A 11 19.19 8.42 -23.57
N VAL A 12 18.20 8.11 -22.74
CA VAL A 12 17.80 8.96 -21.62
C VAL A 12 18.14 8.26 -20.31
N ASP A 13 18.88 8.93 -19.43
CA ASP A 13 19.26 8.39 -18.13
C ASP A 13 18.04 8.07 -17.26
N ILE A 14 18.24 7.23 -16.25
CA ILE A 14 17.15 6.71 -15.42
C ILE A 14 16.42 7.82 -14.64
N GLY A 15 17.14 8.86 -14.23
CA GLY A 15 16.59 10.00 -13.49
C GLY A 15 15.67 10.86 -14.37
N THR A 16 16.07 11.11 -15.62
CA THR A 16 15.23 11.83 -16.58
C THR A 16 13.99 11.01 -16.95
N ARG A 17 14.13 9.69 -17.16
CA ARG A 17 12.98 8.80 -17.40
C ARG A 17 12.01 8.79 -16.22
N ALA A 18 12.52 8.71 -14.99
CA ALA A 18 11.70 8.77 -13.79
C ALA A 18 10.97 10.11 -13.68
N SER A 19 11.63 11.22 -13.98
CA SER A 19 11.02 12.56 -13.97
C SER A 19 9.89 12.69 -14.99
N LEU A 20 10.11 12.22 -16.22
CA LEU A 20 9.07 12.19 -17.25
C LEU A 20 7.87 11.31 -16.85
N PHE A 21 8.14 10.13 -16.27
CA PHE A 21 7.10 9.26 -15.76
C PHE A 21 6.28 9.96 -14.66
N ARG A 22 6.92 10.64 -13.71
CA ARG A 22 6.25 11.40 -12.65
C ARG A 22 5.35 12.51 -13.21
N VAL A 23 5.83 13.28 -14.18
CA VAL A 23 5.03 14.32 -14.85
C VAL A 23 3.84 13.71 -15.59
N GLN A 24 4.04 12.63 -16.35
CA GLN A 24 2.97 11.94 -17.06
C GLN A 24 1.92 11.38 -16.09
N PHE A 25 2.36 10.73 -15.02
CA PHE A 25 1.51 10.21 -13.97
C PHE A 25 0.69 11.33 -13.30
N LEU A 26 1.33 12.45 -12.95
CA LEU A 26 0.68 13.63 -12.39
C LEU A 26 -0.42 14.18 -13.31
N LEU A 27 -0.12 14.33 -14.60
CA LEU A 27 -1.10 14.82 -15.58
C LEU A 27 -2.27 13.84 -15.75
N PHE A 28 -1.97 12.55 -15.83
CA PHE A 28 -2.97 11.49 -15.96
C PHE A 28 -3.91 11.45 -14.74
N ILE A 29 -3.35 11.37 -13.52
CA ILE A 29 -4.15 11.27 -12.32
C ILE A 29 -4.97 12.55 -12.08
N ASN A 30 -4.39 13.74 -12.32
CA ASN A 30 -5.13 14.99 -12.20
C ASN A 30 -6.25 15.11 -13.24
N SER A 31 -6.08 14.55 -14.44
CA SER A 31 -7.14 14.51 -15.45
C SER A 31 -8.32 13.63 -14.99
N LEU A 32 -8.04 12.48 -14.36
CA LEU A 32 -9.07 11.62 -13.78
C LEU A 32 -9.77 12.29 -12.59
N LEU A 33 -9.00 12.92 -11.70
CA LEU A 33 -9.54 13.68 -10.57
C LEU A 33 -10.42 14.83 -11.07
N LEU A 34 -10.04 15.51 -12.16
CA LEU A 34 -10.83 16.63 -12.69
C LEU A 34 -12.26 16.20 -13.05
N LEU A 35 -12.45 15.00 -13.62
CA LEU A 35 -13.78 14.50 -13.97
C LEU A 35 -14.69 14.35 -12.74
N GLY A 36 -14.17 13.76 -11.66
CA GLY A 36 -14.94 13.65 -10.42
C GLY A 36 -15.07 14.98 -9.68
N SER A 37 -14.06 15.87 -9.74
CA SER A 37 -14.13 17.24 -9.24
C SER A 37 -15.24 18.05 -9.91
N LEU A 38 -15.41 17.92 -11.24
CA LEU A 38 -16.52 18.55 -11.97
C LEU A 38 -17.88 17.99 -11.51
N TYR A 39 -17.95 16.68 -11.25
CA TYR A 39 -19.16 16.04 -10.73
C TYR A 39 -19.51 16.52 -9.31
N ILE A 40 -18.53 16.55 -8.40
CA ILE A 40 -18.67 17.05 -7.02
C ILE A 40 -19.03 18.53 -7.04
N TRP A 41 -18.38 19.36 -7.86
CA TRP A 41 -18.71 20.76 -8.02
C TRP A 41 -20.18 20.98 -8.43
N LYS A 42 -20.66 20.20 -9.40
CA LYS A 42 -22.06 20.27 -9.86
C LYS A 42 -23.05 19.83 -8.78
N ARG A 43 -22.72 18.80 -7.98
CA ARG A 43 -23.61 18.19 -6.98
C ARG A 43 -23.59 18.89 -5.63
N VAL A 44 -22.41 19.26 -5.16
CA VAL A 44 -22.16 19.78 -3.81
C VAL A 44 -22.01 21.30 -3.86
N GLY A 45 -21.21 21.83 -4.78
CA GLY A 45 -20.96 23.28 -4.87
C GLY A 45 -22.13 24.09 -5.44
N ARG A 46 -22.77 23.60 -6.52
CA ARG A 46 -23.84 24.35 -7.20
C ARG A 46 -25.26 24.01 -6.76
N ARG A 47 -25.56 22.77 -6.36
CA ARG A 47 -26.96 22.34 -6.11
C ARG A 47 -27.45 22.50 -4.67
N LEU A 48 -26.56 22.49 -3.67
CA LEU A 48 -26.94 22.79 -2.29
C LEU A 48 -27.23 24.29 -2.06
N CYS A 49 -26.92 25.12 -3.06
CA CYS A 49 -27.22 26.55 -3.08
C CYS A 49 -28.21 26.81 -4.23
N GLY A 50 -29.42 27.30 -3.97
CA GLY A 50 -30.51 27.45 -4.95
C GLY A 50 -30.10 28.11 -6.28
N THR A 51 -30.78 27.74 -7.37
CA THR A 51 -30.37 28.03 -8.76
C THR A 51 -30.94 29.33 -9.35
N ARG A 52 -31.67 30.16 -8.59
CA ARG A 52 -32.28 31.39 -9.10
C ARG A 52 -31.80 32.60 -8.29
N GLY A 53 -30.96 33.45 -8.89
CA GLY A 53 -30.44 34.69 -8.30
C GLY A 53 -28.92 34.72 -8.08
N ALA A 54 -28.38 35.90 -7.75
CA ALA A 54 -26.99 36.05 -7.33
C ALA A 54 -26.76 35.28 -6.01
N PRO A 55 -25.61 34.59 -5.84
CA PRO A 55 -25.39 33.77 -4.66
C PRO A 55 -25.26 34.63 -3.40
N SER A 56 -25.98 34.24 -2.34
CA SER A 56 -25.86 34.89 -1.02
C SER A 56 -24.45 34.71 -0.45
N VAL A 57 -24.07 35.52 0.56
CA VAL A 57 -22.74 35.41 1.20
C VAL A 57 -22.43 33.98 1.69
N PRO A 58 -23.34 33.29 2.41
CA PRO A 58 -23.10 31.90 2.81
C PRO A 58 -22.89 30.95 1.63
N GLN A 59 -23.61 31.14 0.52
CA GLN A 59 -23.45 30.33 -0.69
C GLN A 59 -22.11 30.58 -1.38
N ARG A 60 -21.61 31.83 -1.36
CA ARG A 60 -20.26 32.16 -1.85
C ARG A 60 -19.18 31.52 -0.99
N CYS A 61 -19.31 31.61 0.34
CA CYS A 61 -18.38 30.96 1.27
C CYS A 61 -18.37 29.44 1.07
N TRP A 62 -19.53 28.80 0.95
CA TRP A 62 -19.62 27.35 0.68
C TRP A 62 -18.92 26.95 -0.63
N ARG A 63 -19.17 27.69 -1.72
CA ARG A 63 -18.51 27.43 -3.02
C ARG A 63 -16.99 27.59 -2.92
N LEU A 64 -16.52 28.59 -2.17
CA LEU A 64 -15.09 28.79 -1.92
C LEU A 64 -14.50 27.62 -1.13
N LEU A 65 -15.18 27.13 -0.09
CA LEU A 65 -14.74 25.97 0.69
C LEU A 65 -14.63 24.71 -0.19
N VAL A 66 -15.63 24.44 -1.03
CA VAL A 66 -15.59 23.32 -1.98
C VAL A 66 -14.44 23.49 -2.97
N LEU A 67 -14.19 24.72 -3.45
CA LEU A 67 -13.07 24.98 -4.36
C LEU A 67 -11.72 24.72 -3.68
N ILE A 68 -11.52 25.22 -2.46
CA ILE A 68 -10.31 24.97 -1.66
C ILE A 68 -10.12 23.47 -1.43
N PHE A 69 -11.18 22.75 -1.06
CA PHE A 69 -11.15 21.29 -0.90
C PHE A 69 -10.68 20.59 -2.19
N LEU A 70 -11.25 20.95 -3.34
CA LEU A 70 -10.85 20.34 -4.62
C LEU A 70 -9.40 20.72 -4.99
N THR A 71 -8.98 21.96 -4.73
CA THR A 71 -7.57 22.36 -4.93
C THR A 71 -6.63 21.53 -4.05
N LEU A 72 -6.98 21.29 -2.78
CA LEU A 72 -6.22 20.41 -1.89
C LEU A 72 -6.16 18.97 -2.42
N VAL A 73 -7.25 18.43 -2.97
CA VAL A 73 -7.28 17.10 -3.60
C VAL A 73 -6.29 17.02 -4.76
N HIS A 74 -6.31 18.00 -5.65
CA HIS A 74 -5.40 18.06 -6.81
C HIS A 74 -3.93 18.29 -6.39
N GLY A 75 -3.70 18.97 -5.26
CA GLY A 75 -2.38 19.20 -4.69
C GLY A 75 -1.74 17.95 -4.04
N SER A 76 -2.50 16.89 -3.76
CA SER A 76 -2.01 15.73 -3.00
C SER A 76 -0.82 15.03 -3.65
N TYR A 77 -0.91 14.74 -4.94
CA TYR A 77 0.19 14.12 -5.68
C TYR A 77 1.38 15.05 -5.89
N LEU A 78 1.21 16.38 -5.84
CA LEU A 78 2.34 17.31 -5.82
C LEU A 78 3.11 17.20 -4.50
N CYS A 79 2.40 17.02 -3.38
CA CYS A 79 3.01 16.83 -2.07
C CYS A 79 3.96 15.62 -2.05
N MET A 80 3.61 14.53 -2.76
CA MET A 80 4.45 13.34 -2.90
C MET A 80 5.84 13.64 -3.48
N PHE A 81 5.96 14.66 -4.33
CA PHE A 81 7.24 15.00 -4.99
C PHE A 81 7.97 16.17 -4.36
N PHE A 82 7.27 17.09 -3.70
CA PHE A 82 7.86 18.34 -3.22
C PHE A 82 7.88 18.47 -1.70
N LEU A 83 6.97 17.81 -0.99
CA LEU A 83 6.78 17.96 0.45
C LEU A 83 7.03 16.62 1.15
N VAL A 84 8.29 16.17 1.07
CA VAL A 84 8.81 14.97 1.73
C VAL A 84 10.07 15.35 2.49
N ASP A 85 10.05 15.08 3.79
CA ASP A 85 11.12 15.38 4.74
C ASP A 85 11.09 14.29 5.85
N THR A 86 11.89 14.46 6.90
CA THR A 86 12.01 13.59 8.07
C THR A 86 10.66 13.32 8.74
N GLU A 87 9.80 14.34 8.80
CA GLU A 87 8.41 14.24 9.25
C GLU A 87 7.45 14.76 8.19
N PRO A 88 6.19 14.24 8.14
CA PRO A 88 5.20 14.73 7.20
C PRO A 88 4.89 16.21 7.42
N HIS A 89 4.87 16.98 6.34
CA HIS A 89 4.31 18.33 6.40
C HIS A 89 2.81 18.25 6.70
N TRP A 90 2.31 19.14 7.57
CA TRP A 90 0.87 19.22 7.88
C TRP A 90 0.03 19.42 6.61
N PHE A 91 0.56 20.12 5.61
CA PHE A 91 -0.10 20.32 4.32
C PHE A 91 -0.24 19.01 3.53
N SER A 92 0.79 18.14 3.53
CA SER A 92 0.73 16.82 2.91
C SER A 92 -0.36 15.97 3.57
N ILE A 93 -0.39 15.92 4.91
CA ILE A 93 -1.42 15.18 5.67
C ILE A 93 -2.83 15.69 5.33
N LEU A 94 -3.02 17.01 5.34
CA LEU A 94 -4.31 17.64 5.01
C LEU A 94 -4.74 17.32 3.57
N SER A 95 -3.84 17.50 2.61
CA SER A 95 -4.11 17.31 1.19
C SER A 95 -4.45 15.86 0.86
N PHE A 96 -3.71 14.88 1.40
CA PHE A 96 -4.02 13.46 1.23
C PHE A 96 -5.29 13.03 1.99
N SER A 97 -5.59 13.66 3.12
CA SER A 97 -6.88 13.46 3.82
C SER A 97 -8.05 13.97 2.96
N CYS A 98 -7.90 15.13 2.31
CA CYS A 98 -8.88 15.61 1.34
C CYS A 98 -9.06 14.63 0.17
N LEU A 99 -7.98 14.02 -0.33
CA LEU A 99 -8.05 12.98 -1.36
C LEU A 99 -8.87 11.76 -0.89
N GLY A 100 -8.67 11.29 0.34
CA GLY A 100 -9.49 10.20 0.93
C GLY A 100 -10.98 10.56 1.00
N ILE A 101 -11.30 11.74 1.53
CA ILE A 101 -12.68 12.28 1.59
C ILE A 101 -13.28 12.36 0.19
N TYR A 102 -12.50 12.82 -0.79
CA TYR A 102 -12.93 12.95 -2.19
C TYR A 102 -13.34 11.61 -2.78
N VAL A 103 -12.54 10.56 -2.59
CA VAL A 103 -12.83 9.21 -3.09
C VAL A 103 -14.13 8.66 -2.50
N ILE A 104 -14.28 8.76 -1.17
CA ILE A 104 -15.49 8.30 -0.46
C ILE A 104 -16.72 9.09 -0.94
N LEU A 105 -16.61 10.42 -1.00
CA LEU A 105 -17.70 11.30 -1.43
C LEU A 105 -18.15 11.00 -2.85
N LEU A 106 -17.19 10.85 -3.77
CA LEU A 106 -17.47 10.53 -5.17
C LEU A 106 -18.24 9.21 -5.30
N PHE A 107 -17.83 8.19 -4.54
CA PHE A 107 -18.51 6.90 -4.51
C PHE A 107 -19.96 7.01 -4.02
N PHE A 108 -20.22 7.62 -2.86
CA PHE A 108 -21.58 7.71 -2.33
C PHE A 108 -22.49 8.62 -3.19
N LEU A 109 -21.95 9.71 -3.76
CA LEU A 109 -22.68 10.53 -4.72
C LEU A 109 -23.04 9.75 -5.99
N PHE A 110 -22.18 8.82 -6.42
CA PHE A 110 -22.46 7.93 -7.55
C PHE A 110 -23.53 6.90 -7.17
N VAL A 111 -23.34 6.15 -6.08
CA VAL A 111 -24.24 5.09 -5.62
C VAL A 111 -25.64 5.62 -5.35
N PHE A 112 -25.80 6.67 -4.53
CA PHE A 112 -27.11 7.25 -4.25
C PHE A 112 -27.73 7.88 -5.50
N GLY A 113 -26.91 8.40 -6.41
CA GLY A 113 -27.36 8.86 -7.73
C GLY A 113 -27.93 7.73 -8.61
N CYS A 114 -27.28 6.57 -8.61
CA CYS A 114 -27.74 5.37 -9.32
C CYS A 114 -29.02 4.79 -8.71
N LEU A 115 -29.07 4.63 -7.38
CA LEU A 115 -30.25 4.15 -6.67
C LEU A 115 -31.49 5.02 -6.92
N ASN A 116 -31.30 6.35 -6.95
CA ASN A 116 -32.38 7.27 -7.29
C ASN A 116 -32.90 7.09 -8.72
N ARG A 117 -31.99 6.94 -9.69
CA ARG A 117 -32.37 6.69 -11.09
C ARG A 117 -33.13 5.37 -11.21
N LEU A 118 -32.65 4.31 -10.57
CA LEU A 118 -33.32 3.02 -10.55
C LEU A 118 -34.72 3.12 -9.93
N ARG A 119 -34.84 3.77 -8.76
CA ARG A 119 -36.15 4.00 -8.11
C ARG A 119 -37.14 4.72 -9.03
N ARG A 120 -36.69 5.73 -9.78
CA ARG A 120 -37.54 6.44 -10.76
C ARG A 120 -37.94 5.55 -11.92
N LEU A 121 -37.00 4.77 -12.48
CA LEU A 121 -37.33 3.82 -13.55
C LEU A 121 -38.37 2.79 -13.10
N LEU A 122 -38.29 2.32 -11.86
CA LEU A 122 -39.25 1.37 -11.28
C LEU A 122 -40.61 2.02 -10.98
N SER A 123 -40.65 3.24 -10.44
CA SER A 123 -41.92 3.96 -10.19
C SER A 123 -42.63 4.33 -11.48
N ARG A 124 -41.89 4.73 -12.53
CA ARG A 124 -42.42 4.92 -13.89
C ARG A 124 -43.08 3.67 -14.44
N ARG A 125 -42.43 2.51 -14.28
CA ARG A 125 -43.00 1.22 -14.69
C ARG A 125 -44.27 0.83 -13.93
N ARG A 126 -44.46 1.35 -12.71
CA ARG A 126 -45.64 1.10 -11.87
C ARG A 126 -46.77 2.13 -12.06
N GLY A 127 -46.57 3.15 -12.89
CA GLY A 127 -47.53 4.25 -13.03
C GLY A 127 -47.59 5.20 -11.83
N GLU A 128 -46.61 5.13 -10.92
CA GLU A 128 -46.54 5.91 -9.69
C GLU A 128 -45.57 7.11 -9.85
N GLU A 129 -45.69 7.89 -10.94
CA GLU A 129 -44.72 8.95 -11.26
C GLU A 129 -44.68 10.08 -10.21
N ASP A 130 -45.82 10.39 -9.58
CA ASP A 130 -45.95 11.47 -8.59
C ASP A 130 -45.46 11.07 -7.18
N ALA A 131 -45.20 9.79 -6.92
CA ALA A 131 -44.87 9.28 -5.58
C ALA A 131 -43.38 9.40 -5.20
N VAL A 132 -42.48 9.78 -6.13
CA VAL A 132 -41.03 9.85 -5.87
C VAL A 132 -40.56 11.30 -5.84
N PRO A 133 -40.32 11.89 -4.64
CA PRO A 133 -39.82 13.25 -4.53
C PRO A 133 -38.53 13.46 -5.34
N SER A 134 -38.42 14.62 -5.98
CA SER A 134 -37.33 14.97 -6.90
C SER A 134 -35.96 15.20 -6.22
N THR A 135 -35.84 15.02 -4.90
CA THR A 135 -34.87 15.75 -4.09
C THR A 135 -33.46 15.17 -4.16
N SER A 136 -32.76 15.40 -5.26
CA SER A 136 -31.33 15.12 -5.39
C SER A 136 -30.46 15.81 -4.31
N ALA A 137 -31.01 16.80 -3.60
CA ALA A 137 -30.39 17.45 -2.45
C ALA A 137 -30.30 16.53 -1.22
N SER A 138 -31.34 15.76 -0.89
CA SER A 138 -31.33 14.86 0.28
C SER A 138 -30.26 13.76 0.13
N GLN A 139 -30.09 13.24 -1.09
CA GLN A 139 -29.03 12.28 -1.43
C GLN A 139 -27.63 12.87 -1.31
N THR A 140 -27.48 14.15 -1.67
CA THR A 140 -26.20 14.85 -1.56
C THR A 140 -25.85 15.06 -0.08
N VAL A 141 -26.82 15.48 0.74
CA VAL A 141 -26.65 15.61 2.19
C VAL A 141 -26.31 14.26 2.82
N LEU A 142 -27.04 13.19 2.46
CA LEU A 142 -26.75 11.84 2.95
C LEU A 142 -25.33 11.37 2.57
N ALA A 143 -24.90 11.62 1.33
CA ALA A 143 -23.53 11.30 0.89
C ALA A 143 -22.49 12.06 1.72
N LEU A 144 -22.71 13.34 2.00
CA LEU A 144 -21.82 14.14 2.84
C LEU A 144 -21.74 13.61 4.28
N ILE A 145 -22.88 13.27 4.89
CA ILE A 145 -22.94 12.73 6.26
C ILE A 145 -22.20 11.40 6.34
N VAL A 146 -22.51 10.45 5.45
CA VAL A 146 -21.84 9.14 5.43
C VAL A 146 -20.35 9.29 5.18
N THR A 147 -19.95 10.18 4.26
CA THR A 147 -18.55 10.50 4.00
C THR A 147 -17.85 11.04 5.23
N ALA A 148 -18.47 11.99 5.94
CA ALA A 148 -17.88 12.58 7.15
C ALA A 148 -17.66 11.54 8.25
N ILE A 149 -18.64 10.66 8.49
CA ILE A 149 -18.54 9.58 9.47
C ILE A 149 -17.38 8.63 9.11
N LEU A 150 -17.33 8.18 7.85
CA LEU A 150 -16.30 7.25 7.39
C LEU A 150 -14.91 7.88 7.34
N ALA A 151 -14.80 9.16 6.98
CA ALA A 151 -13.54 9.88 6.99
C ALA A 151 -12.99 10.02 8.40
N VAL A 152 -13.82 10.40 9.38
CA VAL A 152 -13.41 10.48 10.80
C VAL A 152 -12.97 9.11 11.29
N TYR A 153 -13.76 8.06 11.06
CA TYR A 153 -13.39 6.70 11.41
C TYR A 153 -12.04 6.29 10.79
N GLY A 154 -11.88 6.53 9.48
CA GLY A 154 -10.68 6.17 8.73
C GLY A 154 -9.42 6.89 9.24
N LEU A 155 -9.52 8.19 9.49
CA LEU A 155 -8.43 9.02 10.03
C LEU A 155 -8.02 8.56 11.44
N VAL A 156 -9.00 8.37 12.33
CA VAL A 156 -8.75 7.93 13.70
C VAL A 156 -8.09 6.56 13.72
N ASN A 157 -8.59 5.61 12.90
CA ASN A 157 -8.04 4.26 12.79
C ASN A 157 -6.60 4.27 12.25
N ALA A 158 -6.31 5.07 11.22
CA ALA A 158 -4.97 5.19 10.64
C ALA A 158 -3.95 5.91 11.56
N ALA A 159 -4.43 6.75 12.49
CA ALA A 159 -3.59 7.39 13.49
C ALA A 159 -3.17 6.45 14.64
N GLN A 160 -3.87 5.32 14.82
CA GLN A 160 -3.50 4.32 15.82
C GLN A 160 -2.20 3.59 15.46
N PRO A 161 -1.49 3.03 16.45
CA PRO A 161 -0.41 2.10 16.16
C PRO A 161 -0.93 0.90 15.36
N PRO A 162 -0.05 0.26 14.55
CA PRO A 162 -0.34 -1.04 13.99
C PRO A 162 -0.71 -2.03 15.09
N ARG A 163 -1.67 -2.93 14.81
CA ARG A 163 -1.98 -4.01 15.73
C ARG A 163 -0.92 -5.10 15.61
N VAL A 164 -0.44 -5.63 16.73
CA VAL A 164 0.34 -6.88 16.70
C VAL A 164 -0.61 -8.05 16.45
N ILE A 165 -0.35 -8.83 15.40
CA ILE A 165 -1.09 -10.04 15.07
C ILE A 165 -0.16 -11.24 15.25
N GLU A 166 -0.58 -12.19 16.08
CA GLU A 166 0.13 -13.46 16.27
C GLU A 166 -0.43 -14.49 15.29
N VAL A 167 0.44 -15.14 14.52
CA VAL A 167 0.04 -16.19 13.56
C VAL A 167 0.97 -17.38 13.73
N GLU A 168 0.39 -18.55 14.00
CA GLU A 168 1.14 -19.81 13.93
C GLU A 168 1.04 -20.37 12.52
N ILE A 169 2.18 -20.64 11.89
CA ILE A 169 2.25 -21.17 10.53
C ILE A 169 2.96 -22.52 10.55
N PRO A 170 2.26 -23.63 10.25
CA PRO A 170 2.89 -24.92 10.09
C PRO A 170 3.70 -24.93 8.79
N VAL A 171 4.98 -25.26 8.91
CA VAL A 171 5.92 -25.35 7.78
C VAL A 171 6.43 -26.77 7.68
N GLU A 172 6.18 -27.40 6.53
CA GLU A 172 6.67 -28.76 6.26
C GLU A 172 8.20 -28.78 6.25
N LYS A 173 8.78 -29.87 6.79
CA LYS A 173 10.23 -30.08 6.90
C LYS A 173 10.96 -29.04 7.75
N LEU A 174 10.24 -28.25 8.56
CA LEU A 174 10.86 -27.35 9.52
C LEU A 174 11.68 -28.19 10.52
N PRO A 175 13.01 -27.99 10.63
CA PRO A 175 13.81 -28.69 11.62
C PRO A 175 13.31 -28.37 13.03
N GLU A 176 13.32 -29.35 13.92
CA GLU A 176 12.81 -29.16 15.29
C GLU A 176 13.57 -28.10 16.08
N SER A 177 14.86 -27.87 15.76
CA SER A 177 15.66 -26.78 16.33
C SER A 177 15.15 -25.37 15.95
N LEU A 178 14.37 -25.26 14.88
CA LEU A 178 13.73 -24.03 14.39
C LEU A 178 12.22 -24.01 14.67
N ASN A 179 11.67 -25.04 15.32
CA ASN A 179 10.30 -25.02 15.82
C ASN A 179 10.14 -23.88 16.83
N GLY A 180 9.10 -23.07 16.65
CA GLY A 180 8.87 -21.86 17.43
C GLY A 180 9.78 -20.68 17.08
N LEU A 181 10.46 -20.69 15.93
CA LEU A 181 11.17 -19.51 15.43
C LEU A 181 10.19 -18.34 15.25
N ARG A 182 10.51 -17.19 15.85
CA ARG A 182 9.71 -15.96 15.76
C ARG A 182 10.19 -15.08 14.61
N LEU A 183 9.37 -14.98 13.58
CA LEU A 183 9.60 -14.13 12.41
C LEU A 183 8.61 -12.96 12.45
N VAL A 184 9.11 -11.73 12.62
CA VAL A 184 8.27 -10.54 12.54
C VAL A 184 8.25 -10.02 11.10
N LEU A 185 7.05 -9.98 10.53
CA LEU A 185 6.78 -9.49 9.19
C LEU A 185 6.28 -8.04 9.25
N LEU A 186 7.01 -7.19 8.53
CA LEU A 186 6.63 -5.82 8.19
C LEU A 186 6.45 -5.72 6.68
N SER A 187 5.55 -4.83 6.24
CA SER A 187 5.37 -4.50 4.82
C SER A 187 4.70 -3.13 4.72
N ASP A 188 4.76 -2.50 3.56
CA ASP A 188 3.92 -1.34 3.25
C ASP A 188 4.07 -0.20 4.30
N ILE A 189 5.31 0.11 4.69
CA ILE A 189 5.61 1.18 5.66
C ILE A 189 5.38 2.55 5.02
N HIS A 190 5.77 2.69 3.74
CA HIS A 190 5.63 3.92 2.94
C HIS A 190 6.21 5.18 3.60
N LEU A 191 7.47 5.13 4.07
CA LEU A 191 8.17 6.35 4.49
C LEU A 191 8.14 7.38 3.35
N GLY A 192 7.62 8.58 3.63
CA GLY A 192 7.30 9.52 2.59
C GLY A 192 6.40 10.68 3.04
N PRO A 193 5.49 11.17 2.18
CA PRO A 193 4.78 12.43 2.41
C PRO A 193 3.81 12.41 3.60
N THR A 194 3.39 11.24 4.07
CA THR A 194 2.42 11.09 5.16
C THR A 194 2.86 10.13 6.29
N VAL A 195 4.04 9.51 6.16
CA VAL A 195 4.66 8.67 7.18
C VAL A 195 6.13 9.08 7.34
N GLY A 196 6.54 9.44 8.56
CA GLY A 196 7.90 9.87 8.88
C GLY A 196 8.50 9.20 10.10
N ARG A 197 9.58 9.79 10.60
CA ARG A 197 10.46 9.23 11.64
C ARG A 197 9.71 8.78 12.89
N SER A 198 8.81 9.61 13.42
CA SER A 198 8.11 9.34 14.69
C SER A 198 7.25 8.09 14.61
N LYS A 199 6.56 7.89 13.48
CA LYS A 199 5.75 6.68 13.26
C LYS A 199 6.64 5.46 13.07
N LEU A 200 7.76 5.59 12.35
CA LEU A 200 8.73 4.50 12.19
C LEU A 200 9.38 4.11 13.52
N GLN A 201 9.79 5.08 14.33
CA GLN A 201 10.36 4.85 15.65
C GLN A 201 9.42 4.03 16.53
N ARG A 202 8.12 4.37 16.51
CA ARG A 202 7.10 3.59 17.22
C ARG A 202 7.00 2.15 16.71
N ILE A 203 7.03 1.95 15.38
CA ILE A 203 7.01 0.60 14.77
C ILE A 203 8.23 -0.20 15.24
N VAL A 204 9.43 0.38 15.18
CA VAL A 204 10.67 -0.29 15.60
C VAL A 204 10.64 -0.64 17.09
N THR A 205 10.15 0.26 17.95
CA THR A 205 9.95 -0.04 19.38
C THR A 205 9.03 -1.24 19.57
N MET A 206 7.88 -1.28 18.89
CA MET A 206 6.94 -2.39 18.98
C MET A 206 7.54 -3.71 18.46
N VAL A 207 8.31 -3.66 17.37
CA VAL A 207 9.02 -4.85 16.84
C VAL A 207 10.02 -5.40 17.85
N ASN A 208 10.81 -4.53 18.47
CA ASN A 208 11.81 -4.94 19.46
C ASN A 208 11.16 -5.56 20.72
N GLU A 209 9.97 -5.11 21.12
CA GLU A 209 9.20 -5.68 22.24
C GLU A 209 8.78 -7.14 21.97
N LEU A 210 8.64 -7.55 20.71
CA LEU A 210 8.29 -8.93 20.32
C LEU A 210 9.47 -9.90 20.47
N ASN A 211 10.70 -9.38 20.65
CA ASN A 211 11.94 -10.14 20.75
C ASN A 211 12.10 -11.14 19.58
N PRO A 212 12.10 -10.66 18.31
CA PRO A 212 12.10 -11.53 17.16
C PRO A 212 13.43 -12.30 16.99
N ASP A 213 13.34 -13.51 16.47
CA ASP A 213 14.51 -14.21 15.96
C ASP A 213 14.88 -13.64 14.59
N VAL A 214 13.91 -13.39 13.71
CA VAL A 214 14.10 -12.79 12.38
C VAL A 214 13.13 -11.63 12.19
N VAL A 215 13.57 -10.54 11.55
CA VAL A 215 12.65 -9.53 11.01
C VAL A 215 12.72 -9.53 9.49
N VAL A 216 11.57 -9.47 8.83
CA VAL A 216 11.50 -9.31 7.38
C VAL A 216 10.66 -8.09 7.03
N ILE A 217 11.16 -7.27 6.10
CA ILE A 217 10.43 -6.15 5.49
C ILE A 217 10.14 -6.54 4.05
N VAL A 218 8.87 -6.80 3.73
CA VAL A 218 8.46 -7.32 2.43
C VAL A 218 7.85 -6.19 1.61
N GLY A 219 8.70 -5.34 1.06
CA GLY A 219 8.38 -4.31 0.08
C GLY A 219 7.64 -3.09 0.60
N ASP A 220 7.61 -2.07 -0.26
CA ASP A 220 6.97 -0.78 -0.06
C ASP A 220 7.43 -0.11 1.24
N LEU A 221 8.76 -0.08 1.42
CA LEU A 221 9.39 0.60 2.55
C LEU A 221 9.26 2.12 2.41
N THR A 222 9.37 2.63 1.18
CA THR A 222 9.51 4.08 0.93
C THR A 222 8.81 4.58 -0.34
N ASP A 223 8.36 5.84 -0.28
CA ASP A 223 7.79 6.59 -1.38
C ASP A 223 8.74 7.69 -1.92
N SER A 224 10.00 7.77 -1.45
CA SER A 224 10.94 8.81 -1.88
C SER A 224 12.41 8.38 -1.84
N GLN A 225 13.28 9.28 -2.30
CA GLN A 225 14.71 9.04 -2.38
C GLN A 225 15.39 9.13 -1.00
N VAL A 226 16.51 8.43 -0.83
CA VAL A 226 17.30 8.41 0.40
C VAL A 226 17.72 9.81 0.82
N THR A 227 18.04 10.69 -0.13
CA THR A 227 18.45 12.07 0.14
C THR A 227 17.43 12.87 0.97
N ARG A 228 16.14 12.51 0.89
CA ARG A 228 15.06 13.17 1.65
C ARG A 228 14.66 12.41 2.91
N LEU A 229 14.82 11.08 2.90
CA LEU A 229 14.27 10.20 3.94
C LEU A 229 15.32 9.53 4.81
N ARG A 230 16.61 9.76 4.61
CA ARG A 230 17.69 9.20 5.43
C ARG A 230 17.42 9.38 6.93
N SER A 231 17.08 10.60 7.35
CA SER A 231 16.77 10.88 8.76
C SER A 231 15.42 10.35 9.22
N ALA A 232 14.46 10.14 8.32
CA ALA A 232 13.22 9.43 8.63
C ALA A 232 13.46 7.94 8.88
N ALA A 233 14.41 7.34 8.15
CA ALA A 233 14.73 5.92 8.16
C ALA A 233 15.68 5.51 9.30
N GLU A 234 16.40 6.44 9.93
CA GLU A 234 17.33 6.20 11.05
C GLU A 234 16.84 5.20 12.12
N PRO A 235 15.55 5.21 12.55
CA PRO A 235 15.06 4.23 13.50
C PRO A 235 15.25 2.77 13.08
N LEU A 236 15.30 2.45 11.78
CA LEU A 236 15.53 1.08 11.29
C LEU A 236 16.85 0.49 11.82
N GLY A 237 17.89 1.30 12.01
CA GLY A 237 19.16 0.85 12.59
C GLY A 237 19.09 0.46 14.07
N GLN A 238 17.95 0.69 14.73
CA GLN A 238 17.71 0.25 16.11
C GLN A 238 16.93 -1.07 16.18
N MET A 239 16.55 -1.64 15.03
CA MET A 239 15.82 -2.89 14.94
C MET A 239 16.71 -4.04 15.40
N ARG A 240 16.18 -4.90 16.27
CA ARG A 240 16.91 -6.02 16.87
C ARG A 240 16.26 -7.32 16.45
N ALA A 241 17.03 -8.18 15.81
CA ALA A 241 16.66 -9.55 15.46
C ALA A 241 17.86 -10.47 15.71
N ARG A 242 17.65 -11.61 16.37
CA ARG A 242 18.75 -12.49 16.78
C ARG A 242 19.50 -13.14 15.61
N LEU A 243 18.77 -13.46 14.54
CA LEU A 243 19.22 -14.20 13.37
C LEU A 243 19.20 -13.34 12.09
N GLY A 244 19.05 -12.02 12.22
CA GLY A 244 19.16 -11.06 11.12
C GLY A 244 17.84 -10.39 10.74
N SER A 245 17.97 -9.31 9.96
CA SER A 245 16.87 -8.53 9.41
C SER A 245 17.02 -8.43 7.90
N TYR A 246 15.94 -8.71 7.17
CA TYR A 246 15.99 -8.88 5.72
C TYR A 246 14.93 -8.03 5.01
N PHE A 247 15.26 -7.55 3.82
CA PHE A 247 14.37 -6.73 2.99
C PHE A 247 14.21 -7.33 1.60
N ALA A 248 12.98 -7.37 1.08
CA ALA A 248 12.69 -7.61 -0.33
C ALA A 248 11.93 -6.40 -0.88
N THR A 249 12.17 -6.02 -2.13
CA THR A 249 11.57 -4.82 -2.72
C THR A 249 10.08 -5.00 -3.02
N GLY A 250 9.33 -3.91 -2.92
CA GLY A 250 7.99 -3.71 -3.47
C GLY A 250 8.00 -2.75 -4.65
N ASN A 251 6.83 -2.44 -5.19
CA ASN A 251 6.71 -1.58 -6.37
C ASN A 251 7.04 -0.11 -6.07
N HIS A 252 6.71 0.40 -4.89
CA HIS A 252 7.02 1.78 -4.51
C HIS A 252 8.51 2.03 -4.38
N ASP A 253 9.27 1.01 -3.94
CA ASP A 253 10.73 1.10 -3.82
C ASP A 253 11.37 1.40 -5.19
N TYR A 254 10.80 0.88 -6.29
CA TYR A 254 11.23 1.21 -7.65
C TYR A 254 10.71 2.55 -8.19
N TYR A 255 9.53 3.02 -7.74
CA TYR A 255 9.00 4.34 -8.13
C TYR A 255 9.87 5.50 -7.62
N THR A 256 10.66 5.28 -6.57
CA THR A 256 11.63 6.25 -6.05
C THR A 256 12.75 6.54 -7.05
N ALA A 257 13.02 5.61 -7.96
CA ALA A 257 14.18 5.56 -8.85
C ALA A 257 15.54 5.59 -8.12
N ASP A 258 15.60 5.07 -6.89
CA ASP A 258 16.76 5.18 -5.98
C ASP A 258 16.99 3.91 -5.14
N VAL A 259 16.61 2.74 -5.68
CA VAL A 259 16.62 1.46 -4.94
C VAL A 259 18.02 1.06 -4.46
N GLU A 260 19.06 1.33 -5.23
CA GLU A 260 20.44 1.02 -4.87
C GLU A 260 20.92 1.82 -3.64
N SER A 261 20.63 3.12 -3.60
CA SER A 261 20.91 3.95 -2.42
C SER A 261 20.16 3.45 -1.19
N TRP A 262 18.95 2.93 -1.36
CA TRP A 262 18.18 2.31 -0.29
C TRP A 262 18.82 1.00 0.19
N PHE A 263 19.29 0.14 -0.70
CA PHE A 263 20.05 -1.06 -0.34
C PHE A 263 21.32 -0.71 0.46
N GLU A 264 22.06 0.32 0.04
CA GLU A 264 23.24 0.79 0.77
C GLU A 264 22.90 1.33 2.17
N LEU A 265 21.83 2.12 2.28
CA LEU A 265 21.36 2.66 3.55
C LEU A 265 20.92 1.53 4.50
N LEU A 266 20.11 0.59 4.01
CA LEU A 266 19.62 -0.56 4.78
C LEU A 266 20.78 -1.43 5.27
N ARG A 267 21.76 -1.71 4.40
CA ARG A 267 22.97 -2.45 4.77
C ARG A 267 23.74 -1.74 5.88
N SER A 268 23.87 -0.41 5.82
CA SER A 268 24.52 0.37 6.89
C SER A 268 23.77 0.32 8.23
N MET A 269 22.49 -0.06 8.20
CA MET A 269 21.62 -0.27 9.37
C MET A 269 21.52 -1.74 9.80
N GLY A 270 22.28 -2.65 9.18
CA GLY A 270 22.24 -4.08 9.49
C GLY A 270 21.04 -4.83 8.90
N ILE A 271 20.36 -4.25 7.91
CA ILE A 271 19.27 -4.89 7.18
C ILE A 271 19.78 -5.34 5.81
N GLU A 272 19.78 -6.64 5.58
CA GLU A 272 20.27 -7.24 4.33
C GLU A 272 19.16 -7.25 3.27
N SER A 273 19.43 -6.67 2.11
CA SER A 273 18.49 -6.66 0.99
C SER A 273 18.64 -7.91 0.14
N LEU A 274 17.58 -8.72 0.05
CA LEU A 274 17.52 -9.96 -0.72
C LEU A 274 17.12 -9.66 -2.17
N HIS A 275 18.04 -9.08 -2.94
CA HIS A 275 17.87 -8.75 -4.36
C HIS A 275 18.00 -10.01 -5.23
N ASN A 276 16.87 -10.69 -5.47
CA ASN A 276 16.82 -12.01 -6.12
C ASN A 276 17.90 -12.95 -5.56
N SER A 277 17.96 -13.04 -4.23
CA SER A 277 18.97 -13.79 -3.50
C SER A 277 18.36 -14.47 -2.27
N ASN A 278 19.14 -15.33 -1.62
CA ASN A 278 18.74 -16.03 -0.42
C ASN A 278 19.86 -16.04 0.62
N VAL A 279 19.44 -16.34 1.85
CA VAL A 279 20.31 -16.60 2.99
C VAL A 279 19.83 -17.85 3.71
N LYS A 280 20.77 -18.49 4.42
CA LYS A 280 20.45 -19.58 5.34
C LYS A 280 20.21 -18.99 6.72
N VAL A 281 19.02 -19.18 7.26
CA VAL A 281 18.73 -18.79 8.65
C VAL A 281 18.80 -20.04 9.52
N PHE A 282 19.67 -20.03 10.51
CA PHE A 282 19.91 -21.12 11.44
C PHE A 282 20.24 -20.57 12.83
N ARG A 283 20.06 -21.38 13.87
CA ARG A 283 20.57 -21.05 15.20
C ARG A 283 22.08 -21.31 15.25
N PRO A 284 22.92 -20.42 15.81
CA PRO A 284 24.37 -20.59 15.82
C PRO A 284 24.84 -21.93 16.41
N GLU A 285 24.07 -22.52 17.34
CA GLU A 285 24.38 -23.79 17.98
C GLU A 285 24.09 -25.02 17.10
N ARG A 286 23.36 -24.85 15.99
CA ARG A 286 22.88 -25.94 15.10
C ARG A 286 22.93 -25.52 13.63
N THR A 287 24.13 -25.34 13.09
CA THR A 287 24.37 -24.86 11.71
C THR A 287 23.93 -25.81 10.59
N GLN A 288 23.66 -27.08 10.90
CA GLN A 288 23.18 -28.07 9.94
C GLN A 288 21.67 -27.92 9.65
N ASP A 289 20.92 -27.33 10.58
CA ASP A 289 19.49 -27.10 10.46
C ASP A 289 19.25 -25.65 10.04
N TRP A 290 18.63 -25.44 8.89
CA TRP A 290 18.41 -24.09 8.39
C TRP A 290 17.15 -24.00 7.53
N ILE A 291 16.59 -22.79 7.46
CA ILE A 291 15.61 -22.43 6.44
C ILE A 291 16.28 -21.62 5.33
N CYS A 292 15.88 -21.86 4.08
CA CYS A 292 16.19 -20.96 2.99
C CYS A 292 15.23 -19.76 3.08
N LEU A 293 15.74 -18.59 3.45
CA LEU A 293 15.00 -17.34 3.35
C LEU A 293 15.42 -16.62 2.08
N ALA A 294 14.50 -16.48 1.13
CA ALA A 294 14.77 -15.88 -0.17
C ALA A 294 13.92 -14.62 -0.38
N GLY A 295 14.45 -13.66 -1.13
CA GLY A 295 13.69 -12.50 -1.60
C GLY A 295 13.79 -12.37 -3.11
N ILE A 296 12.70 -11.95 -3.73
CA ILE A 296 12.65 -11.63 -5.16
C ILE A 296 12.36 -10.14 -5.36
N ASP A 297 12.91 -9.61 -6.44
CA ASP A 297 12.58 -8.26 -6.87
C ASP A 297 11.11 -8.14 -7.28
N ASP A 298 10.54 -6.96 -7.08
CA ASP A 298 9.17 -6.67 -7.48
C ASP A 298 8.98 -6.73 -9.01
N LEU A 299 7.77 -7.13 -9.44
CA LEU A 299 7.37 -7.23 -10.85
C LEU A 299 7.52 -5.90 -11.60
N GLU A 300 7.32 -4.78 -10.90
CA GLU A 300 7.31 -3.45 -11.49
C GLU A 300 8.68 -3.03 -12.01
N ALA A 301 9.78 -3.55 -11.45
CA ALA A 301 11.13 -3.27 -11.92
C ALA A 301 11.31 -3.61 -13.40
N ARG A 302 10.76 -4.76 -13.85
CA ARG A 302 10.80 -5.16 -15.27
C ARG A 302 9.92 -4.26 -16.12
N MET A 303 8.74 -3.86 -15.64
CA MET A 303 7.83 -2.96 -16.37
C MET A 303 8.44 -1.57 -16.58
N LEU A 304 9.17 -1.09 -15.58
CA LEU A 304 9.94 0.15 -15.62
C LEU A 304 11.27 0.03 -16.37
N ARG A 305 11.66 -1.18 -16.80
CA ARG A 305 12.99 -1.48 -17.40
C ARG A 305 14.12 -0.95 -16.52
N TYR A 306 14.03 -1.24 -15.22
CA TYR A 306 15.06 -0.87 -14.26
C TYR A 306 16.28 -1.79 -14.49
N PRO A 307 17.47 -1.25 -14.82
CA PRO A 307 18.63 -2.06 -15.20
C PRO A 307 19.07 -2.99 -14.06
N GLY A 308 19.30 -4.27 -14.35
CA GLY A 308 19.76 -5.24 -13.34
C GLY A 308 18.68 -5.76 -12.40
N HIS A 309 17.46 -5.22 -12.47
CA HIS A 309 16.35 -5.59 -11.58
C HIS A 309 15.19 -6.24 -12.31
N GLY A 310 14.36 -6.92 -11.52
CA GLY A 310 13.17 -7.63 -11.98
C GLY A 310 13.11 -9.02 -11.38
N MET A 311 11.89 -9.48 -11.13
CA MET A 311 11.63 -10.78 -10.52
C MET A 311 12.40 -11.92 -11.22
N ASP A 312 13.27 -12.59 -10.46
CA ASP A 312 14.06 -13.75 -10.89
C ASP A 312 14.07 -14.83 -9.78
N VAL A 313 13.13 -15.78 -9.91
CA VAL A 313 12.89 -16.83 -8.90
C VAL A 313 14.00 -17.88 -8.91
N GLU A 314 14.54 -18.21 -10.09
CA GLU A 314 15.61 -19.18 -10.23
C GLU A 314 16.89 -18.68 -9.55
N LYS A 315 17.26 -17.42 -9.79
CA LYS A 315 18.39 -16.78 -9.12
C LYS A 315 18.17 -16.70 -7.60
N ALA A 316 16.99 -16.25 -7.17
CA ALA A 316 16.66 -16.11 -5.76
C ALA A 316 16.72 -17.43 -5.00
N LEU A 317 16.35 -18.55 -5.62
CA LEU A 317 16.34 -19.87 -5.00
C LEU A 317 17.53 -20.75 -5.40
N SER A 318 18.56 -20.16 -6.01
CA SER A 318 19.79 -20.87 -6.34
C SER A 318 20.46 -21.40 -5.07
N GLY A 319 20.75 -22.70 -5.03
CA GLY A 319 21.30 -23.38 -3.86
C GLY A 319 20.29 -23.76 -2.77
N CYS A 320 19.01 -23.39 -2.91
CA CYS A 320 17.96 -23.83 -2.00
C CYS A 320 17.38 -25.18 -2.43
N SER A 321 17.71 -26.23 -1.67
CA SER A 321 17.20 -27.59 -1.85
C SER A 321 15.76 -27.71 -1.32
N ALA A 322 14.93 -28.49 -2.02
CA ALA A 322 13.57 -28.85 -1.62
C ALA A 322 13.50 -29.72 -0.35
N GLU A 323 14.65 -30.16 0.18
CA GLU A 323 14.76 -30.86 1.46
C GLU A 323 14.72 -29.91 2.66
N ASN A 324 15.03 -28.63 2.47
CA ASN A 324 14.96 -27.60 3.51
C ASN A 324 13.73 -26.73 3.28
N PRO A 325 13.10 -26.18 4.33
CA PRO A 325 12.00 -25.25 4.16
C PRO A 325 12.44 -24.01 3.39
N ILE A 326 11.61 -23.60 2.43
CA ILE A 326 11.82 -22.38 1.66
C ILE A 326 10.74 -21.37 2.06
N ILE A 327 11.20 -20.25 2.62
CA ILE A 327 10.36 -19.07 2.90
C ILE A 327 10.74 -18.00 1.88
N LEU A 328 9.78 -17.60 1.06
CA LEU A 328 9.96 -16.60 0.02
C LEU A 328 9.31 -15.28 0.41
N LEU A 329 10.07 -14.19 0.32
CA LEU A 329 9.60 -12.83 0.43
C LEU A 329 9.26 -12.32 -0.97
N ALA A 330 7.97 -12.14 -1.24
CA ALA A 330 7.45 -11.65 -2.51
C ALA A 330 6.36 -10.61 -2.24
N HIS A 331 6.66 -9.33 -2.47
CA HIS A 331 5.77 -8.24 -2.05
C HIS A 331 4.35 -8.35 -2.61
N GLN A 332 4.20 -8.51 -3.93
CA GLN A 332 2.89 -8.62 -4.56
C GLN A 332 2.33 -10.05 -4.53
N PRO A 333 1.04 -10.24 -4.22
CA PRO A 333 0.37 -11.53 -4.38
C PRO A 333 0.46 -12.14 -5.79
N HIS A 334 0.60 -11.31 -6.82
CA HIS A 334 0.85 -11.77 -8.19
C HIS A 334 2.25 -12.37 -8.36
N ALA A 335 3.27 -11.78 -7.73
CA ALA A 335 4.62 -12.32 -7.71
C ALA A 335 4.64 -13.65 -6.95
N ALA A 336 3.94 -13.73 -5.82
CA ALA A 336 3.76 -14.99 -5.08
C ALA A 336 3.16 -16.09 -5.97
N LYS A 337 2.06 -15.79 -6.68
CA LYS A 337 1.44 -16.74 -7.61
C LYS A 337 2.39 -17.19 -8.72
N GLN A 338 3.14 -16.26 -9.33
CA GLN A 338 4.10 -16.59 -10.39
C GLN A 338 5.28 -17.43 -9.87
N ALA A 339 5.79 -17.13 -8.68
CA ALA A 339 6.87 -17.88 -8.06
C ALA A 339 6.44 -19.32 -7.76
N LEU A 340 5.24 -19.53 -7.21
CA LEU A 340 4.70 -20.87 -6.93
C LEU A 340 4.44 -21.70 -8.20
N GLN A 341 4.17 -21.05 -9.33
CA GLN A 341 4.07 -21.73 -10.63
C GLN A 341 5.43 -22.23 -11.13
N GLN A 342 6.52 -21.56 -10.79
CA GLN A 342 7.88 -21.93 -11.18
C GLN A 342 8.53 -22.91 -10.18
N ARG A 343 8.25 -22.73 -8.88
CA ARG A 343 8.83 -23.48 -7.77
C ARG A 343 7.74 -23.90 -6.78
N PRO A 344 7.02 -25.01 -7.06
CA PRO A 344 5.94 -25.48 -6.20
C PRO A 344 6.41 -26.06 -4.85
N ASP A 345 7.71 -26.23 -4.66
CA ASP A 345 8.36 -26.69 -3.44
C ASP A 345 8.58 -25.58 -2.39
N ILE A 346 8.20 -24.33 -2.70
CA ILE A 346 8.18 -23.25 -1.72
C ILE A 346 7.14 -23.57 -0.63
N SER A 347 7.57 -23.56 0.63
CA SER A 347 6.74 -23.92 1.79
C SER A 347 5.87 -22.74 2.24
N LEU A 348 6.43 -21.53 2.25
CA LEU A 348 5.72 -20.31 2.68
C LEU A 348 6.11 -19.12 1.83
N VAL A 349 5.12 -18.37 1.34
CA VAL A 349 5.33 -17.05 0.75
C VAL A 349 4.77 -15.96 1.67
N LEU A 350 5.56 -14.94 1.95
CA LEU A 350 5.15 -13.76 2.70
C LEU A 350 5.00 -12.58 1.73
N SER A 351 3.85 -11.92 1.79
CA SER A 351 3.46 -10.83 0.88
C SER A 351 2.76 -9.70 1.63
N GLY A 352 2.71 -8.52 1.00
CA GLY A 352 1.95 -7.34 1.44
C GLY A 352 1.14 -6.77 0.29
N HIS A 353 1.36 -5.49 -0.06
CA HIS A 353 0.87 -4.79 -1.25
C HIS A 353 -0.62 -4.45 -1.26
N THR A 354 -1.48 -5.33 -0.75
CA THR A 354 -2.93 -5.13 -0.85
C THR A 354 -3.47 -4.11 0.15
N HIS A 355 -2.71 -3.86 1.24
CA HIS A 355 -3.15 -3.10 2.41
C HIS A 355 -4.49 -3.56 3.01
N ALA A 356 -4.88 -4.82 2.76
CA ALA A 356 -6.26 -5.29 2.98
C ALA A 356 -7.33 -4.30 2.42
N GLY A 357 -7.00 -3.63 1.32
CA GLY A 357 -7.85 -2.67 0.66
C GLY A 357 -8.01 -1.31 1.34
N GLN A 358 -7.03 -0.86 2.15
CA GLN A 358 -6.86 0.44 2.84
C GLN A 358 -8.12 1.30 3.00
N LEU A 359 -8.65 1.84 1.89
CA LEU A 359 -9.76 2.77 1.83
C LEU A 359 -10.98 2.17 1.10
N PHE A 360 -12.09 1.92 1.80
CA PHE A 360 -13.37 1.66 1.14
C PHE A 360 -13.78 2.87 0.28
N PRO A 361 -14.23 2.70 -0.98
CA PRO A 361 -14.61 1.44 -1.65
C PRO A 361 -13.48 0.74 -2.43
N LEU A 362 -12.26 1.28 -2.45
CA LEU A 362 -11.13 0.71 -3.19
C LEU A 362 -10.78 -0.71 -2.72
N THR A 363 -11.19 -1.07 -1.49
CA THR A 363 -11.17 -2.43 -0.95
C THR A 363 -11.75 -3.47 -1.91
N ILE A 364 -12.85 -3.15 -2.59
CA ILE A 364 -13.51 -4.09 -3.52
C ILE A 364 -12.60 -4.37 -4.71
N LEU A 365 -11.96 -3.33 -5.25
CA LEU A 365 -11.04 -3.48 -6.38
C LEU A 365 -9.79 -4.26 -5.95
N ALA A 366 -9.22 -3.95 -4.78
CA ALA A 366 -8.07 -4.67 -4.25
C ALA A 366 -8.36 -6.18 -4.06
N PHE A 367 -9.56 -6.52 -3.57
CA PHE A 367 -10.00 -7.91 -3.44
C PHE A 367 -10.12 -8.61 -4.80
N LEU A 368 -10.73 -7.97 -5.80
CA LEU A 368 -10.95 -8.58 -7.12
C LEU A 368 -9.70 -8.69 -7.97
N MET A 369 -8.72 -7.80 -7.77
CA MET A 369 -7.53 -7.74 -8.60
C MET A 369 -6.40 -8.62 -8.10
N ASN A 370 -6.39 -9.05 -6.84
CA ASN A 370 -5.28 -9.84 -6.29
C ASN A 370 -5.66 -11.32 -6.12
N PRO A 371 -4.76 -12.26 -6.49
CA PRO A 371 -5.01 -13.69 -6.28
C PRO A 371 -5.13 -14.08 -4.79
N PHE A 372 -4.45 -13.33 -3.92
CA PHE A 372 -4.53 -13.43 -2.47
C PHE A 372 -4.75 -12.02 -1.91
N PHE A 373 -5.78 -11.84 -1.08
CA PHE A 373 -6.19 -10.51 -0.62
C PHE A 373 -5.57 -10.14 0.73
N CYS A 374 -5.84 -10.90 1.78
CA CYS A 374 -5.32 -10.67 3.13
C CYS A 374 -5.50 -11.94 3.97
N GLY A 375 -4.51 -12.27 4.80
CA GLY A 375 -4.53 -13.44 5.68
C GLY A 375 -3.75 -14.64 5.13
N LEU A 376 -3.95 -15.79 5.77
CA LEU A 376 -3.28 -17.05 5.47
C LEU A 376 -4.09 -17.87 4.46
N TYR A 377 -3.45 -18.27 3.37
CA TYR A 377 -4.02 -19.10 2.31
C TYR A 377 -3.23 -20.40 2.21
N ARG A 378 -3.95 -21.53 2.13
CA ARG A 378 -3.36 -22.83 1.78
C ARG A 378 -3.51 -23.05 0.28
N VAL A 379 -2.38 -23.10 -0.44
CA VAL A 379 -2.34 -23.23 -1.90
C VAL A 379 -2.16 -24.69 -2.33
N SER A 380 -1.42 -25.46 -1.53
CA SER A 380 -1.25 -26.91 -1.67
C SER A 380 -1.22 -27.56 -0.28
N GLU A 381 -1.00 -28.87 -0.20
CA GLU A 381 -0.82 -29.57 1.08
C GLU A 381 0.34 -28.98 1.91
N HIS A 382 1.39 -28.50 1.21
CA HIS A 382 2.67 -28.12 1.79
C HIS A 382 3.02 -26.63 1.61
N THR A 383 2.23 -25.89 0.83
CA THR A 383 2.48 -24.49 0.48
C THR A 383 1.43 -23.57 1.09
N LEU A 384 1.90 -22.57 1.83
CA LEU A 384 1.11 -21.49 2.39
C LEU A 384 1.50 -20.14 1.79
N VAL A 385 0.55 -19.22 1.70
CA VAL A 385 0.79 -17.81 1.35
C VAL A 385 0.16 -16.96 2.43
N TYR A 386 0.94 -16.09 3.06
CA TYR A 386 0.47 -15.13 4.03
C TYR A 386 0.57 -13.71 3.47
N VAL A 387 -0.57 -13.02 3.36
CA VAL A 387 -0.64 -11.63 2.92
C VAL A 387 -0.98 -10.75 4.12
N THR A 388 -0.04 -9.90 4.55
CA THR A 388 -0.28 -8.94 5.63
C THR A 388 -1.20 -7.80 5.16
N SER A 389 -1.93 -7.20 6.11
CA SER A 389 -2.69 -5.96 5.87
C SER A 389 -1.82 -4.69 5.78
N GLY A 390 -0.49 -4.83 5.93
CA GLY A 390 0.49 -3.76 5.82
C GLY A 390 0.69 -3.00 7.13
N THR A 391 1.93 -2.58 7.41
CA THR A 391 2.32 -1.89 8.64
C THR A 391 1.97 -0.41 8.65
N GLY A 392 1.86 0.21 7.47
CA GLY A 392 1.50 1.61 7.32
C GLY A 392 0.21 1.81 6.54
N TYR A 393 0.25 2.85 5.71
CA TYR A 393 -0.68 3.19 4.65
C TYR A 393 0.10 3.97 3.59
N TYR A 394 -0.33 3.93 2.34
CA TYR A 394 0.26 4.77 1.28
C TYR A 394 -0.57 6.02 1.06
N GLY A 395 0.08 7.19 0.98
CA GLY A 395 -0.54 8.47 0.63
C GLY A 395 -1.68 8.90 1.57
N ILE A 396 -2.89 8.38 1.35
CA ILE A 396 -4.12 8.70 2.09
C ILE A 396 -4.04 8.17 3.53
N PRO A 397 -3.99 9.02 4.57
CA PRO A 397 -3.84 8.61 5.95
C PRO A 397 -5.18 8.13 6.56
N MET A 398 -5.86 7.20 5.89
CA MET A 398 -7.14 6.64 6.32
C MET A 398 -7.18 5.13 6.13
N ARG A 399 -7.77 4.41 7.09
CA ARG A 399 -8.05 2.98 6.97
C ARG A 399 -9.50 2.66 7.31
N ILE A 400 -10.27 2.19 6.32
CA ILE A 400 -11.69 1.84 6.46
C ILE A 400 -11.87 0.39 6.07
N ALA A 401 -12.49 -0.42 6.94
CA ALA A 401 -12.60 -1.88 6.79
C ALA A 401 -11.25 -2.62 6.69
N SER A 402 -10.18 -1.98 7.13
CA SER A 402 -8.83 -2.55 7.28
C SER A 402 -8.14 -1.88 8.47
N ARG A 403 -7.02 -2.44 8.92
CA ARG A 403 -6.20 -1.87 9.99
C ARG A 403 -4.75 -2.24 9.76
N SER A 404 -3.82 -1.34 10.05
CA SER A 404 -2.39 -1.65 9.94
C SER A 404 -1.97 -2.70 10.96
N GLU A 405 -0.98 -3.52 10.62
CA GLU A 405 -0.48 -4.57 11.50
C GLU A 405 1.05 -4.75 11.48
N ILE A 406 1.55 -5.34 12.56
CA ILE A 406 2.85 -5.98 12.64
C ILE A 406 2.55 -7.46 12.89
N THR A 407 2.96 -8.34 12.00
CA THR A 407 2.65 -9.77 12.16
C THR A 407 3.81 -10.48 12.82
N ASN A 408 3.58 -11.04 14.00
CA ASN A 408 4.50 -11.97 14.65
C ASN A 408 4.13 -13.40 14.22
N ILE A 409 4.97 -13.98 13.37
CA ILE A 409 4.78 -15.32 12.83
C ILE A 409 5.60 -16.30 13.68
N LEU A 410 4.92 -17.29 14.24
CA LEU A 410 5.54 -18.41 14.92
C LEU A 410 5.56 -19.61 13.97
N LEU A 411 6.76 -19.99 13.50
CA LEU A 411 6.91 -21.16 12.65
C LEU A 411 6.74 -22.43 13.49
N LYS A 412 5.94 -23.38 13.01
CA LYS A 412 5.70 -24.67 13.67
C LYS A 412 6.11 -25.81 12.74
N SER A 413 6.72 -26.85 13.30
CA SER A 413 6.88 -28.12 12.59
C SER A 413 5.48 -28.67 12.25
N ALA A 414 5.23 -28.95 10.97
CA ALA A 414 3.94 -29.44 10.47
C ALA A 414 3.75 -30.94 10.65
#